data_AF-Q81E89-F1
#
_entry.id   AF-Q81E89-F1
#
_cell.length_a   1.000
_cell.length_b   1.000
_cell.length_c   1.000
_cell.angle_alpha   90.00
_cell.angle_beta   90.00
_cell.angle_gamma   90.00
#
_symmetry.space_group_name_H-M   'P 1'
#
loop_
_entity.id
_entity.type
_entity.pdbx_description
1 polymer ?
#
loop_
_entity_poly.entity_id
_entity_poly.type
_entity_poly.pdbx_seq_one_letter_code
_entity_poly.pdbx_strand_id
1 'polypeptide(L)'
;MRRKRNHHFKSGEKNEEYAAEISPAGIPIRHKRKEIANEIEGTNTGAMVGYVALFLSLFSIAFYPVTLGSLAILVGLLAVNFGARTLGYTAIGFGSFSVLFTLFYPLALSAF
;
A
#
# COMPACT_ATOMS: atom_id res chain seq x y z
N MET A 1 -25.92 -64.88 -35.75
CA MET A 1 -27.27 -64.73 -35.14
C MET A 1 -27.15 -64.77 -33.62
N ARG A 2 -27.68 -63.74 -32.91
CA ARG A 2 -28.04 -63.69 -31.47
C ARG A 2 -26.93 -63.70 -30.39
N ARG A 3 -26.75 -62.57 -29.69
CA ARG A 3 -27.24 -62.40 -28.28
C ARG A 3 -27.23 -60.93 -27.84
N LYS A 4 -28.40 -60.46 -27.40
CA LYS A 4 -28.65 -59.19 -26.70
C LYS A 4 -27.99 -59.20 -25.31
N ARG A 5 -27.54 -58.02 -24.85
CA ARG A 5 -27.58 -57.62 -23.43
C ARG A 5 -27.93 -56.14 -23.34
N ASN A 6 -29.17 -55.88 -22.93
CA ASN A 6 -29.67 -54.55 -22.59
C ASN A 6 -29.42 -54.37 -21.09
N HIS A 7 -28.55 -53.43 -20.71
CA HIS A 7 -28.41 -53.02 -19.32
C HIS A 7 -29.33 -51.82 -19.08
N HIS A 8 -30.48 -52.15 -18.50
CA HIS A 8 -31.46 -51.23 -17.96
C HIS A 8 -30.95 -50.81 -16.58
N PHE A 9 -30.23 -49.68 -16.49
CA PHE A 9 -29.93 -49.08 -15.19
C PHE A 9 -31.05 -48.11 -14.86
N LYS A 10 -31.88 -48.55 -13.92
CA LYS A 10 -32.95 -47.77 -13.30
C LYS A 10 -32.26 -46.85 -12.28
N SER A 11 -31.86 -45.64 -12.66
CA SER A 11 -31.52 -44.62 -11.65
C SER A 11 -32.82 -44.00 -11.16
N GLY A 12 -33.29 -44.48 -10.01
CA GLY A 12 -34.08 -43.65 -9.13
C GLY A 12 -33.13 -42.62 -8.53
N GLU A 13 -32.82 -41.57 -9.28
CA GLU A 13 -32.08 -40.43 -8.75
C GLU A 13 -33.09 -39.42 -8.25
N LYS A 14 -33.38 -39.58 -6.96
CA LYS A 14 -33.72 -38.53 -6.00
C LYS A 14 -33.61 -37.13 -6.59
N ASN A 15 -34.73 -36.59 -7.06
CA ASN A 15 -34.95 -35.15 -7.14
C ASN A 15 -35.13 -34.64 -5.70
N GLU A 16 -34.07 -34.75 -4.91
CA GLU A 16 -33.97 -34.08 -3.61
C GLU A 16 -33.52 -32.65 -3.92
N GLU A 17 -34.47 -31.80 -4.27
CA GLU A 17 -34.30 -30.34 -4.23
C GLU A 17 -34.17 -29.94 -2.76
N TYR A 18 -32.94 -29.98 -2.23
CA TYR A 18 -32.65 -29.36 -0.95
C TYR A 18 -32.76 -27.85 -1.14
N ALA A 19 -33.91 -27.31 -0.74
CA ALA A 19 -34.07 -25.91 -0.36
C ALA A 19 -33.07 -25.61 0.77
N ALA A 20 -31.88 -25.14 0.38
CA ALA A 20 -30.85 -24.68 1.30
C ALA A 20 -31.17 -23.23 1.69
N GLU A 21 -32.19 -23.06 2.54
CA GLU A 21 -32.50 -21.78 3.14
C GLU A 21 -31.43 -21.44 4.18
N ILE A 22 -30.68 -20.40 3.82
CA ILE A 22 -29.42 -19.90 4.38
C ILE A 22 -29.50 -19.61 5.89
N SER A 23 -28.73 -20.39 6.65
CA SER A 23 -28.48 -20.27 8.10
C SER A 23 -27.31 -19.29 8.38
N PRO A 24 -27.27 -18.59 9.53
CA PRO A 24 -26.49 -17.36 9.72
C PRO A 24 -24.97 -17.51 9.53
N ALA A 25 -24.42 -16.52 8.83
CA ALA A 25 -23.01 -16.30 8.56
C ALA A 25 -22.11 -16.48 9.81
N GLY A 26 -21.50 -17.66 9.93
CA GLY A 26 -20.64 -18.04 11.06
C GLY A 26 -19.20 -17.51 10.91
N ILE A 27 -18.82 -16.63 11.84
CA ILE A 27 -17.48 -16.05 12.06
C ILE A 27 -16.72 -17.01 13.02
N PRO A 28 -15.47 -17.52 12.74
CA PRO A 28 -14.24 -16.90 13.30
C PRO A 28 -12.90 -17.12 12.50
N ILE A 29 -11.91 -16.29 12.87
CA ILE A 29 -10.62 -15.91 12.22
C ILE A 29 -9.47 -16.96 12.29
N ARG A 30 -8.64 -17.11 11.22
CA ARG A 30 -7.17 -17.28 11.40
C ARG A 30 -6.29 -16.80 10.24
N HIS A 31 -5.60 -15.69 10.52
CA HIS A 31 -4.25 -15.31 10.09
C HIS A 31 -3.43 -16.35 9.30
N LYS A 32 -3.00 -16.00 8.08
CA LYS A 32 -1.57 -16.02 7.68
C LYS A 32 -1.48 -15.30 6.34
N ARG A 33 -1.28 -13.97 6.32
CA ARG A 33 0.06 -13.37 6.10
C ARG A 33 0.98 -14.28 5.27
N LYS A 34 0.53 -14.71 4.09
CA LYS A 34 1.36 -15.35 3.06
C LYS A 34 0.70 -15.34 1.69
N GLU A 35 -0.10 -14.31 1.42
CA GLU A 35 -0.64 -14.01 0.10
C GLU A 35 -0.15 -12.61 -0.34
N ILE A 36 1.09 -12.25 0.03
CA ILE A 36 1.64 -10.92 -0.28
C ILE A 36 2.41 -10.89 -1.62
N ALA A 37 2.73 -12.04 -2.23
CA ALA A 37 3.69 -12.05 -3.34
C ALA A 37 3.12 -12.41 -4.72
N ASN A 38 1.99 -13.13 -4.81
CA ASN A 38 1.68 -13.87 -6.04
C ASN A 38 0.42 -13.41 -6.80
N GLU A 39 -0.06 -12.19 -6.54
CA GLU A 39 -0.98 -11.51 -7.46
C GLU A 39 -0.34 -10.23 -8.01
N ILE A 40 0.96 -10.31 -8.34
CA ILE A 40 1.73 -9.28 -9.03
C ILE A 40 2.21 -9.90 -10.34
N GLU A 41 1.30 -10.20 -11.25
CA GLU A 41 1.71 -10.73 -12.56
C GLU A 41 0.84 -10.24 -13.72
N GLY A 42 0.46 -8.96 -13.66
CA GLY A 42 -0.23 -8.32 -14.78
C GLY A 42 -0.23 -6.79 -14.72
N THR A 43 0.87 -6.17 -15.16
CA THR A 43 0.93 -4.77 -15.64
C THR A 43 0.76 -3.61 -14.61
N ASN A 44 1.85 -2.85 -14.40
CA ASN A 44 2.07 -1.54 -13.71
C ASN A 44 1.49 -1.23 -12.31
N THR A 45 0.47 -1.93 -11.84
CA THR A 45 -0.19 -1.65 -10.55
C THR A 45 0.73 -1.94 -9.36
N GLY A 46 1.56 -2.98 -9.42
CA GLY A 46 2.52 -3.30 -8.36
C GLY A 46 3.67 -2.28 -8.21
N ALA A 47 4.09 -1.64 -9.30
CA ALA A 47 5.19 -0.68 -9.28
C ALA A 47 4.78 0.64 -8.59
N MET A 48 3.57 1.13 -8.87
CA MET A 48 3.07 2.36 -8.23
C MET A 48 2.76 2.16 -6.74
N VAL A 49 2.24 1.00 -6.36
CA VAL A 49 2.02 0.67 -4.95
C VAL A 49 3.36 0.56 -4.20
N GLY A 50 4.41 0.08 -4.85
CA GLY A 50 5.79 0.09 -4.33
C GLY A 50 6.32 1.51 -4.05
N TYR A 51 6.18 2.45 -4.97
CA TYR A 51 6.67 3.82 -4.78
C TYR A 51 5.90 4.60 -3.71
N VAL A 52 4.59 4.40 -3.62
CA VAL A 52 3.75 5.02 -2.59
C VAL A 52 4.14 4.50 -1.19
N ALA A 53 4.44 3.21 -1.03
CA ALA A 53 4.94 2.68 0.23
C ALA A 53 6.35 3.20 0.58
N LEU A 54 7.21 3.40 -0.41
CA LEU A 54 8.58 3.89 -0.21
C LEU A 54 8.62 5.36 0.26
N PHE A 55 7.71 6.23 -0.22
CA PHE A 55 7.63 7.62 0.23
C PHE A 55 6.92 7.77 1.58
N LEU A 56 5.91 6.93 1.85
CA LEU A 56 5.19 6.92 3.12
C LEU A 56 6.09 6.44 4.28
N SER A 57 7.08 5.58 4.00
CA SER A 57 8.18 5.24 4.92
C SER A 57 9.13 6.42 5.17
N LEU A 58 9.47 7.15 4.12
CA LEU A 58 10.40 8.28 4.16
C LEU A 58 9.85 9.47 4.98
N PHE A 59 8.53 9.63 5.00
CA PHE A 59 7.82 10.70 5.71
C PHE A 59 7.45 10.36 7.16
N SER A 60 7.35 9.07 7.47
CA SER A 60 6.99 8.58 8.81
C SER A 60 8.12 8.80 9.84
N ILE A 61 9.37 8.84 9.38
CA ILE A 61 10.56 8.87 10.23
C ILE A 61 11.21 10.25 10.36
N ALA A 62 10.54 11.34 9.97
CA ALA A 62 11.05 12.70 10.15
C ALA A 62 11.01 13.16 11.63
N PHE A 63 11.47 12.28 12.52
CA PHE A 63 12.01 12.55 13.83
C PHE A 63 13.05 13.67 13.69
N TYR A 64 12.83 14.75 14.44
CA TYR A 64 13.72 15.91 14.45
C TYR A 64 13.76 16.71 13.12
N PRO A 65 12.60 17.29 12.74
CA PRO A 65 12.46 18.05 11.49
C PRO A 65 13.38 19.26 11.40
N VAL A 66 13.77 19.88 12.53
CA VAL A 66 14.71 21.02 12.52
C VAL A 66 16.06 20.63 11.93
N THR A 67 16.63 19.50 12.35
CA THR A 67 17.94 19.09 11.87
C THR A 67 17.87 18.55 10.46
N LEU A 68 16.85 17.74 10.15
CA LEU A 68 16.67 17.19 8.81
C LEU A 68 16.38 18.29 7.78
N GLY A 69 15.58 19.28 8.16
CA GLY A 69 15.32 20.45 7.35
C GLY A 69 16.57 21.31 7.12
N SER A 70 17.34 21.59 8.18
CA SER A 70 18.59 22.36 8.08
C SER A 70 19.61 21.67 7.17
N LEU A 71 19.73 20.35 7.30
CA LEU A 71 20.62 19.53 6.48
C LEU A 71 20.17 19.50 5.01
N ALA A 72 18.86 19.40 4.76
CA ALA A 72 18.29 19.45 3.40
C ALA A 72 18.58 20.80 2.70
N ILE A 73 18.62 21.91 3.44
CA ILE A 73 18.99 23.22 2.89
C ILE A 73 20.46 23.27 2.50
N LEU A 74 21.37 22.84 3.38
CA LEU A 74 22.81 22.84 3.10
C LEU A 74 23.15 21.95 1.90
N VAL A 75 22.58 20.75 1.87
CA VAL A 75 22.76 19.80 0.77
C VAL A 75 22.12 20.32 -0.53
N GLY A 76 20.96 20.95 -0.45
CA GLY A 76 20.31 21.57 -1.60
C GLY A 76 21.14 22.72 -2.19
N LEU A 77 21.75 23.58 -1.35
CA LEU A 77 22.69 24.62 -1.77
C LEU A 77 23.91 24.03 -2.48
N LEU A 78 24.46 22.94 -1.95
CA LEU A 78 25.57 22.23 -2.57
C LEU A 78 25.18 21.63 -3.93
N ALA A 79 23.97 21.07 -4.06
CA ALA A 79 23.45 20.54 -5.33
C ALA A 79 23.28 21.62 -6.40
N VAL A 80 22.92 22.85 -6.01
CA VAL A 80 22.86 24.01 -6.92
C VAL A 80 24.26 24.37 -7.44
N ASN A 81 25.28 24.37 -6.58
CA ASN A 81 26.67 24.64 -6.96
C ASN A 81 27.21 23.60 -7.96
N PHE A 82 26.72 22.36 -7.88
CA PHE A 82 27.04 21.29 -8.83
C PHE A 82 26.20 21.32 -10.12
N GLY A 83 25.36 22.34 -10.33
CA GLY A 83 24.59 22.53 -11.56
C GLY A 83 23.22 21.82 -11.59
N ALA A 84 22.90 21.00 -10.59
CA ALA A 84 21.59 20.34 -10.44
C ALA A 84 20.55 21.30 -9.84
N ARG A 85 20.31 22.41 -10.56
CA ARG A 85 19.53 23.56 -10.06
C ARG A 85 18.11 23.16 -9.67
N THR A 86 17.42 22.36 -10.48
CA THR A 86 16.02 21.97 -10.23
C THR A 86 15.88 21.15 -8.94
N LEU A 87 16.70 20.11 -8.78
CA LEU A 87 16.70 19.26 -7.59
C LEU A 87 17.21 20.02 -6.35
N GLY A 88 18.25 20.84 -6.51
CA GLY A 88 18.80 21.66 -5.42
C GLY A 88 17.79 22.67 -4.89
N TYR A 89 17.09 23.39 -5.76
CA TYR A 89 16.03 24.31 -5.34
C TYR A 89 14.86 23.58 -4.69
N THR A 90 14.46 22.40 -5.19
CA THR A 90 13.41 21.62 -4.51
C THR A 90 13.86 21.16 -3.12
N ALA A 91 15.12 20.74 -2.95
CA ALA A 91 15.65 20.35 -1.65
C ALA A 91 15.74 21.53 -0.66
N ILE A 92 16.19 22.70 -1.13
CA ILE A 92 16.21 23.93 -0.32
C ILE A 92 14.78 24.32 0.08
N GLY A 93 13.83 24.23 -0.86
CA GLY A 93 12.43 24.54 -0.62
C GLY A 93 11.83 23.63 0.45
N PHE A 94 11.92 22.31 0.27
CA PHE A 94 11.42 21.32 1.25
C PHE A 94 12.15 21.42 2.59
N GLY A 95 13.46 21.66 2.60
CA GLY A 95 14.24 21.82 3.82
C GLY A 95 13.89 23.08 4.61
N SER A 96 13.82 24.22 3.94
CA SER A 96 13.42 25.50 4.54
C SER A 96 12.01 25.42 5.09
N PHE A 97 11.10 24.81 4.33
CA PHE A 97 9.74 24.57 4.75
C PHE A 97 9.67 23.73 6.03
N SER A 98 10.45 22.65 6.13
CA SER A 98 10.51 21.79 7.33
C SER A 98 10.98 22.54 8.58
N VAL A 99 12.00 23.41 8.46
CA VAL A 99 12.51 24.21 9.59
C VAL A 99 11.53 25.31 9.99
N LEU A 100 11.02 26.08 9.02
CA LEU A 100 10.05 27.15 9.28
C LEU A 100 8.80 26.61 9.96
N PHE A 101 8.29 25.48 9.49
CA PHE A 101 7.13 24.82 10.09
C PHE A 101 7.39 24.45 11.56
N THR A 102 8.59 23.91 11.85
CA THR A 102 8.94 23.51 13.21
C THR A 102 9.12 24.70 14.16
N LEU A 103 9.63 25.84 13.66
CA LEU A 103 9.87 27.03 14.47
C LEU A 103 8.62 27.90 14.66
N PHE A 104 7.76 27.98 13.63
CA PHE A 104 6.54 28.79 13.69
C PHE A 104 5.45 28.14 14.55
N TYR A 105 5.38 26.80 14.55
CA TYR A 105 4.41 26.04 15.36
C TYR A 105 4.40 26.42 16.86
N PRO A 106 5.53 26.44 17.58
CA PRO A 106 5.53 26.82 18.99
C PRO A 106 5.22 28.32 19.22
N LEU A 107 5.67 29.21 18.32
CA LEU A 107 5.43 30.65 18.43
C LEU A 107 3.93 30.97 18.33
N ALA A 108 3.24 30.37 17.36
CA ALA A 108 1.81 30.56 17.17
C ALA A 108 0.97 30.00 18.35
N LEU A 109 1.40 28.90 18.97
CA LEU A 109 0.73 28.33 20.14
C LEU A 109 0.83 29.23 21.38
N SER A 110 1.91 30.01 21.48
CA SER A 110 2.18 30.89 22.64
C SER A 110 1.50 32.27 22.57
N ALA A 111 0.94 32.63 21.41
CA ALA A 111 0.38 33.96 21.16
C ALA A 111 -1.15 34.07 21.45
N PHE A 112 -1.77 32.98 21.90
CA PHE A 112 -3.19 32.89 22.29
C PHE A 112 -3.29 32.44 23.75
#